data_AF-A0A4Q3KVQ8-F1
#
_entry.id   AF-A0A4Q3KVQ8-F1
#
_cell.length_a   1.000
_cell.length_b   1.000
_cell.length_c   1.000
_cell.angle_alpha   90.00
_cell.angle_beta   90.00
_cell.angle_gamma   90.00
#
_symmetry.space_group_name_H-M   'P 1'
#
loop_
_entity.id
_entity.type
_entity.pdbx_description
1 polymer ?
#
loop_
_entity_poly.entity_id
_entity_poly.type
_entity_poly.pdbx_seq_one_letter_code
_entity_poly.pdbx_strand_id
1 'polypeptide(L)'
;MDAVSPTLINLIIFVLAIYVGYHVVWTVTPALHTPLMAVTNAISAIVIVGAMLAAALTETTLGRTMGVLAVALAAVNLFGGFLVTRRMLAMFRKKARKPAAKASGEGGQS
;
A
#
# COMPACT_ATOMS: atom_id res chain seq x y z
N MET A 1 23.61 -25.20 20.22
CA MET A 1 22.38 -24.42 20.02
C MET A 1 21.59 -25.17 18.98
N ASP A 2 20.60 -25.96 19.42
CA ASP A 2 19.76 -26.72 18.49
C ASP A 2 19.15 -25.75 17.48
N ALA A 3 19.47 -25.95 16.21
CA ALA A 3 19.02 -25.09 15.13
C ALA A 3 17.49 -25.22 15.05
N VAL A 4 16.80 -24.22 15.60
CA VAL A 4 15.35 -24.08 15.45
C VAL A 4 15.04 -24.19 13.96
N SER A 5 14.11 -25.09 13.59
CA SER A 5 13.88 -25.37 12.18
C SER A 5 13.42 -24.11 11.44
N PRO A 6 13.89 -23.85 10.20
CA PRO A 6 13.49 -22.66 9.44
C PRO A 6 11.97 -22.56 9.25
N THR A 7 11.30 -23.71 9.11
CA THR A 7 9.84 -23.79 9.04
C THR A 7 9.18 -23.30 10.33
N LEU A 8 9.71 -23.68 11.50
CA LEU A 8 9.18 -23.21 12.79
C LEU A 8 9.39 -21.70 12.94
N ILE A 9 10.55 -21.17 12.53
CA ILE A 9 10.81 -19.72 12.51
C ILE A 9 9.81 -18.99 11.60
N ASN A 10 9.60 -19.47 10.37
CA ASN A 10 8.65 -18.88 9.43
C ASN A 10 7.21 -18.94 9.96
N LEU A 11 6.84 -20.02 10.64
CA LEU A 11 5.52 -20.16 11.26
C LEU A 11 5.34 -19.17 12.41
N ILE A 12 6.35 -18.98 13.26
CA ILE A 12 6.34 -17.96 14.32
C ILE A 12 6.17 -16.57 13.71
N ILE A 13 6.95 -16.23 12.67
CA ILE A 13 6.83 -14.95 11.96
C ILE A 13 5.43 -14.78 11.38
N PHE A 14 4.86 -15.81 10.76
CA PHE A 14 3.52 -15.77 10.19
C PHE A 14 2.45 -15.47 11.25
N VAL A 15 2.46 -16.19 12.38
CA VAL A 15 1.50 -15.98 13.47
C VAL A 15 1.64 -14.59 14.09
N LEU A 16 2.88 -14.14 14.33
CA LEU A 16 3.14 -12.79 14.86
C LEU A 16 2.72 -11.70 13.88
N ALA A 17 2.93 -11.89 12.57
CA ALA A 17 2.49 -10.95 11.55
C ALA A 17 0.96 -10.81 11.49
N ILE A 18 0.22 -11.91 11.65
CA ILE A 18 -1.26 -11.86 11.76
C ILE A 18 -1.69 -11.08 13.01
N TYR A 19 -1.08 -11.36 14.16
CA TYR A 19 -1.38 -10.66 15.41
C TYR A 19 -1.17 -9.14 15.30
N VAL A 20 -0.02 -8.73 14.75
CA VAL A 20 0.28 -7.31 14.49
C VAL A 20 -0.73 -6.73 13.49
N GLY A 21 -1.00 -7.42 12.39
CA GLY A 21 -1.94 -6.96 11.37
C GLY A 21 -3.34 -6.69 11.91
N TYR A 22 -3.84 -7.58 12.79
CA TYR A 22 -5.11 -7.39 13.48
C TYR A 22 -5.14 -6.10 14.31
N HIS A 23 -4.13 -5.89 15.18
CA HIS A 23 -4.07 -4.70 16.04
C HIS A 23 -3.89 -3.40 15.26
N VAL A 24 -3.17 -3.42 14.13
CA VAL A 24 -2.99 -2.26 13.25
C VAL A 24 -4.30 -1.84 12.59
N VAL A 25 -5.12 -2.80 12.15
CA VAL A 25 -6.38 -2.50 11.44
C VAL A 25 -7.53 -2.20 12.41
N TRP A 26 -7.54 -2.80 13.60
CA TRP A 26 -8.65 -2.64 14.56
C TRP A 26 -8.82 -1.21 15.10
N THR A 27 -7.77 -0.40 15.09
CA THR A 27 -7.75 0.94 15.71
C THR A 27 -7.92 2.10 14.72
N VAL A 28 -8.30 1.80 13.47
CA VAL A 28 -8.50 2.83 12.44
C VAL A 28 -9.82 3.60 12.65
N THR A 29 -9.83 4.88 12.29
CA THR A 29 -11.06 5.68 12.33
C THR A 29 -12.03 5.26 11.23
N PRO A 30 -13.37 5.30 11.45
CA PRO A 30 -14.34 4.82 10.47
C PRO A 30 -14.26 5.48 9.08
N ALA A 31 -13.89 6.77 9.05
CA ALA A 31 -13.68 7.51 7.81
C ALA A 31 -12.53 6.98 6.94
N LEU A 32 -11.65 6.16 7.49
CA LEU A 32 -10.47 5.62 6.82
C LEU A 32 -10.65 4.17 6.33
N HIS A 33 -11.78 3.49 6.57
CA HIS A 33 -11.95 2.11 6.08
C HIS A 33 -11.85 1.99 4.56
N THR A 34 -12.44 2.92 3.81
CA THR A 34 -12.36 2.91 2.34
C THR A 34 -10.93 3.22 1.84
N PRO A 35 -10.23 4.26 2.35
CA PRO A 35 -8.80 4.43 2.07
C PRO A 35 -7.93 3.24 2.48
N LEU A 36 -8.21 2.62 3.63
CA LEU A 36 -7.47 1.47 4.15
C LEU A 36 -7.60 0.28 3.20
N MET A 37 -8.80 0.02 2.67
CA MET A 37 -9.02 -1.02 1.66
C MET A 37 -8.19 -0.76 0.39
N ALA A 38 -8.04 0.50 -0.03
CA ALA A 38 -7.18 0.83 -1.17
C ALA A 38 -5.69 0.61 -0.86
N VAL A 39 -5.25 0.94 0.36
CA VAL A 39 -3.87 0.70 0.83
C VAL A 39 -3.57 -0.80 0.89
N THR A 40 -4.46 -1.62 1.44
CA THR A 40 -4.21 -3.08 1.51
C THR A 40 -4.17 -3.71 0.13
N ASN A 41 -4.96 -3.22 -0.83
CA ASN A 41 -4.83 -3.60 -2.24
C ASN A 41 -3.45 -3.24 -2.80
N ALA A 42 -2.94 -2.02 -2.54
CA ALA A 42 -1.59 -1.64 -2.97
C ALA A 42 -0.48 -2.48 -2.32
N ILE A 43 -0.64 -2.87 -1.05
CA ILE A 43 0.33 -3.74 -0.34
C ILE A 43 0.33 -5.16 -0.93
N SER A 44 -0.82 -5.65 -1.41
CA SER A 44 -0.92 -6.98 -2.04
C SER A 44 -0.01 -7.12 -3.28
N ALA A 45 0.42 -6.01 -3.87
CA ALA A 45 1.37 -5.99 -4.98
C ALA A 45 2.76 -6.54 -4.65
N ILE A 46 3.05 -6.89 -3.39
CA ILE A 46 4.27 -7.62 -2.98
C ILE A 46 4.50 -8.91 -3.76
N VAL A 47 3.43 -9.49 -4.34
CA VAL A 47 3.49 -10.63 -5.26
C VAL A 47 4.46 -10.39 -6.43
N ILE A 48 4.76 -9.13 -6.80
CA ILE A 48 5.77 -8.80 -7.81
C ILE A 48 7.14 -9.42 -7.52
N VAL A 49 7.53 -9.56 -6.24
CA VAL A 49 8.79 -10.20 -5.85
C VAL A 49 8.81 -11.66 -6.29
N GLY A 50 7.71 -12.38 -6.05
CA GLY A 50 7.57 -13.77 -6.50
C GLY A 50 7.55 -13.88 -8.02
N ALA A 51 6.87 -12.97 -8.71
CA ALA A 51 6.83 -12.94 -10.16
C ALA A 51 8.22 -12.68 -10.79
N MET A 52 9.02 -11.77 -10.20
CA MET A 52 10.38 -11.50 -10.64
C MET A 52 11.28 -12.73 -10.45
N LEU A 53 11.18 -13.42 -9.32
CA LEU A 53 11.91 -14.66 -9.08
C LEU A 53 11.50 -15.76 -10.08
N ALA A 54 10.19 -15.91 -10.34
CA ALA A 54 9.70 -16.86 -11.32
C ALA A 54 10.20 -16.55 -12.74
N ALA A 55 10.21 -15.28 -13.14
CA ALA A 55 10.71 -14.85 -14.45
C ALA A 55 12.23 -15.05 -14.60
N ALA A 56 12.98 -14.89 -13.50
CA ALA A 56 14.44 -14.96 -13.50
C ALA A 56 14.98 -16.39 -13.35
N LEU A 57 14.33 -17.24 -12.55
CA LEU A 57 14.84 -18.57 -12.17
C LEU A 57 14.24 -19.71 -12.99
N THR A 58 13.27 -19.43 -13.87
CA THR A 58 12.63 -20.48 -14.68
C THR A 58 13.30 -20.63 -16.05
N GLU A 59 13.81 -21.83 -16.31
CA GLU A 59 14.52 -22.16 -17.56
C GLU A 59 13.57 -22.53 -18.72
N THR A 60 12.37 -23.03 -18.42
CA THR A 60 11.43 -23.44 -19.47
C THR A 60 10.86 -22.22 -20.19
N THR A 61 10.77 -22.28 -21.53
CA THR A 61 10.23 -21.18 -22.34
C THR A 61 8.81 -20.79 -21.92
N LEU A 62 7.96 -21.77 -21.62
CA LEU A 62 6.60 -21.53 -21.13
C LEU A 62 6.61 -20.86 -19.75
N GLY A 63 7.41 -21.37 -18.80
CA GLY A 63 7.46 -20.81 -17.45
C GLY A 63 8.06 -19.40 -17.43
N ARG A 64 9.07 -19.12 -18.25
CA ARG A 64 9.68 -17.80 -18.38
C ARG A 64 8.71 -16.76 -18.97
N THR A 65 7.98 -17.14 -20.03
CA THR A 65 6.95 -16.25 -20.62
C THR A 65 5.82 -15.97 -19.64
N MET A 66 5.36 -16.98 -18.89
CA MET A 66 4.38 -16.81 -17.81
C MET A 66 4.92 -15.93 -16.67
N GLY A 67 6.18 -16.07 -16.29
CA GLY A 67 6.84 -15.21 -15.30
C GLY A 67 6.85 -13.74 -15.73
N VAL A 68 7.21 -13.45 -16.98
CA VAL A 68 7.19 -12.09 -17.54
C VAL A 68 5.77 -11.51 -17.55
N LEU A 69 4.77 -12.31 -17.94
CA LEU A 69 3.36 -11.90 -17.88
C LEU A 69 2.91 -11.64 -16.43
N ALA A 70 3.33 -12.48 -15.49
CA ALA A 70 3.02 -12.30 -14.08
C ALA A 70 3.64 -10.99 -13.53
N VAL A 71 4.86 -10.64 -13.94
CA VAL A 71 5.48 -9.35 -13.58
C VAL A 71 4.67 -8.19 -14.14
N ALA A 72 4.24 -8.27 -15.41
CA ALA A 72 3.43 -7.22 -16.03
C ALA A 72 2.09 -7.01 -15.29
N LEU A 73 1.39 -8.09 -14.95
CA LEU A 73 0.13 -8.02 -14.20
C LEU A 73 0.34 -7.53 -12.76
N ALA A 74 1.40 -7.98 -12.09
CA ALA A 74 1.75 -7.51 -10.75
C ALA A 74 2.10 -6.02 -10.73
N ALA A 75 2.77 -5.51 -11.78
CA ALA A 75 3.07 -4.10 -11.94
C ALA A 75 1.79 -3.26 -12.07
N VAL A 76 0.76 -3.72 -12.79
CA VAL A 76 -0.53 -3.03 -12.87
C VAL A 76 -1.17 -2.89 -11.48
N ASN A 77 -1.16 -3.94 -10.67
CA ASN A 77 -1.66 -3.90 -9.30
C ASN A 77 -0.84 -2.92 -8.44
N LEU A 78 0.49 -2.96 -8.55
CA LEU A 78 1.40 -2.05 -7.85
C LEU A 78 1.10 -0.59 -8.17
N PHE A 79 1.22 -0.19 -9.43
CA PHE A 79 1.07 1.20 -9.84
C PHE A 79 -0.37 1.68 -9.69
N GLY A 80 -1.35 0.85 -10.05
CA GLY A 80 -2.77 1.16 -9.91
C GLY A 80 -3.19 1.35 -8.45
N GLY A 81 -2.80 0.42 -7.58
CA GLY A 81 -3.10 0.45 -6.16
C GLY A 81 -2.54 1.71 -5.48
N PHE A 82 -1.27 2.03 -5.74
CA PHE A 82 -0.65 3.23 -5.14
C PHE A 82 -1.18 4.55 -5.72
N LEU A 83 -1.52 4.61 -7.02
CA LEU A 83 -2.08 5.82 -7.64
C LEU A 83 -3.47 6.13 -7.08
N VAL A 84 -4.36 5.13 -6.99
CA VAL A 84 -5.72 5.30 -6.46
C VAL A 84 -5.67 5.69 -4.99
N THR A 85 -4.83 5.01 -4.20
CA THR A 85 -4.63 5.31 -2.77
C THR A 85 -4.19 6.76 -2.55
N ARG A 86 -3.24 7.27 -3.34
CA ARG A 86 -2.78 8.67 -3.25
C ARG A 86 -3.92 9.65 -3.55
N ARG A 87 -4.76 9.37 -4.56
CA ARG A 87 -5.92 10.20 -4.88
C ARG A 87 -6.94 10.20 -3.74
N MET A 88 -7.19 9.04 -3.14
CA MET A 88 -8.09 8.91 -1.99
C MET A 88 -7.60 9.68 -0.76
N LEU A 89 -6.31 9.54 -0.41
CA LEU A 89 -5.72 10.25 0.72
C LEU A 89 -5.58 11.76 0.48
N ALA A 90 -5.40 12.19 -0.77
CA ALA A 90 -5.34 13.61 -1.12
C ALA A 90 -6.66 14.34 -0.82
N MET A 91 -7.81 13.65 -0.82
CA MET A 91 -9.11 14.24 -0.48
C MET A 91 -9.26 14.57 1.01
N PHE A 92 -8.46 13.96 1.88
CA PHE A 92 -8.41 14.28 3.31
C PHE A 92 -7.44 15.43 3.64
N ARG A 93 -6.61 15.85 2.68
CA ARG A 93 -5.75 17.02 2.85
C ARG A 93 -6.60 18.27 2.71
N LYS A 94 -6.83 18.97 3.81
CA LYS A 94 -7.48 20.28 3.83
C LYS A 94 -6.77 21.17 2.82
N LYS A 95 -7.46 21.58 1.75
CA LYS A 95 -6.95 22.56 0.78
C LYS A 95 -6.43 23.74 1.61
N ALA A 96 -5.13 24.02 1.52
CA ALA A 96 -4.54 25.14 2.25
C ALA A 96 -5.46 26.35 2.05
N ARG A 97 -6.03 26.86 3.14
CA ARG A 97 -6.94 28.00 3.10
C ARG A 97 -6.17 29.10 2.40
N LYS A 98 -6.49 29.39 1.14
CA LYS A 98 -6.03 30.61 0.46
C LYS A 98 -6.36 31.72 1.45
N PRO A 99 -5.37 32.49 1.97
CA PRO A 99 -5.67 33.48 2.97
C PRO A 99 -6.73 34.38 2.35
N ALA A 100 -7.90 34.40 2.98
CA ALA A 100 -8.95 35.33 2.63
C ALA A 100 -8.28 36.70 2.74
N ALA A 101 -8.01 37.31 1.59
CA ALA A 101 -7.61 38.69 1.53
C ALA A 101 -8.70 39.45 2.29
N LYS A 102 -8.32 40.01 3.44
CA LYS A 102 -9.20 40.71 4.36
C LYS A 102 -9.94 41.79 3.57
N ALA A 103 -11.22 41.57 3.31
CA ALA A 103 -12.15 42.64 3.02
C ALA A 103 -12.98 42.84 4.29
N SER A 104 -12.69 43.92 5.02
CA SER A 104 -13.65 44.73 5.80
C SER A 104 -12.92 45.55 6.87
N GLY A 105 -13.09 46.87 6.83
CA GLY A 105 -12.66 47.80 7.88
C GLY A 105 -12.69 49.25 7.41
N GLU A 106 -13.89 49.79 7.23
CA GLU A 106 -14.17 51.23 7.15
C GLU A 106 -13.63 52.00 8.37
N GLY A 107 -13.35 53.29 8.21
CA GLY A 107 -13.13 54.21 9.33
C GLY A 107 -12.30 55.42 8.94
N GLY A 108 -12.95 56.56 8.70
CA GLY A 108 -12.35 57.75 8.13
C GLY A 108 -11.32 58.49 8.99
N GLN A 109 -10.63 59.41 8.32
CA GLN A 109 -10.28 60.75 8.80
C GLN A 109 -9.52 61.52 7.71
N SER A 110 -9.79 62.83 7.70
CA SER A 110 -9.22 63.91 6.88
C SER A 110 -9.85 64.15 5.51
#